data_AF-A0A7Y3MVV8-F1
#
_entry.id   AF-A0A7Y3MVV8-F1
#
_cell.length_a   1.000
_cell.length_b   1.000
_cell.length_c   1.000
_cell.angle_alpha   90.00
_cell.angle_beta   90.00
_cell.angle_gamma   90.00
#
_symmetry.space_group_name_H-M   'P 1'
#
loop_
_entity.id
_entity.type
_entity.pdbx_description
1 polymer ?
#
loop_
_entity_poly.entity_id
_entity_poly.type
_entity_poly.pdbx_seq_one_letter_code
_entity_poly.pdbx_strand_id
1 'polypeptide(L)'
;MTDRLRPRRTTLRQLALSLLVALPAACTQENSADGTTATQPSVQPSTLLTWSEQIEVREGWLATRHAMLLPMMRRHGIDMWVVVNEEFHDDPLTEYVAPPRPYTGRRDLFVFVDAGDEGLKKVAATGYWEETVARFFESPVDPRPASEVLRELYETYEPDVIGLGMGGSRGMTRSLTHDSYRFLAEAMGPEAESRFASAAPLIVEYLATRIPDEFEHYERLVALTEDIIRTALSNEVIEPDVTTVGDVRRFMYDALWQHGVETWFQPDLRVQRQGMEEVGSRGFLAV
;
A
#
# COMPACT_ATOMS: atom_id res chain seq x y z
N MET A 1 37.04 6.38 -60.80
CA MET A 1 36.03 5.31 -60.94
C MET A 1 34.94 5.60 -59.90
N THR A 2 33.91 6.42 -60.14
CA THR A 2 32.65 6.14 -60.90
C THR A 2 32.10 4.75 -60.54
N ASP A 3 30.85 4.52 -60.12
CA ASP A 3 29.60 5.24 -60.32
C ASP A 3 28.46 4.65 -59.43
N ARG A 4 27.53 5.52 -58.99
CA ARG A 4 26.05 5.41 -58.90
C ARG A 4 25.27 4.16 -58.41
N LEU A 5 24.41 4.42 -57.40
CA LEU A 5 22.92 4.37 -57.39
C LEU A 5 22.16 3.23 -58.12
N ARG A 6 21.32 2.47 -57.37
CA ARG A 6 19.83 2.52 -57.38
C ARG A 6 19.16 1.39 -56.56
N PRO A 7 17.97 1.63 -55.97
CA PRO A 7 17.12 0.61 -55.35
C PRO A 7 16.09 0.03 -56.35
N ARG A 8 15.60 -1.19 -56.09
CA ARG A 8 14.47 -1.80 -56.83
C ARG A 8 13.24 -1.95 -55.93
N ARG A 9 12.12 -1.42 -56.46
CA ARG A 9 10.73 -1.64 -56.05
C ARG A 9 10.22 -2.99 -56.57
N THR A 10 9.29 -3.61 -55.85
CA THR A 10 8.29 -4.59 -56.38
C THR A 10 7.17 -4.68 -55.34
N THR A 11 6.03 -3.99 -55.54
CA THR A 11 4.80 -4.37 -56.26
C THR A 11 3.76 -5.07 -55.39
N LEU A 12 2.69 -4.30 -55.14
CA LEU A 12 1.36 -4.71 -54.71
C LEU A 12 0.73 -5.66 -55.75
N ARG A 13 0.10 -6.74 -55.31
CA ARG A 13 -0.92 -7.46 -56.09
C ARG A 13 -2.07 -7.86 -55.17
N GLN A 14 -3.20 -7.18 -55.36
CA GLN A 14 -4.52 -7.64 -54.97
C GLN A 14 -4.94 -8.80 -55.88
N LEU A 15 -5.65 -9.78 -55.33
CA LEU A 15 -6.56 -10.64 -56.08
C LEU A 15 -7.74 -11.01 -55.19
N ALA A 16 -8.91 -10.74 -55.72
CA ALA A 16 -10.21 -10.90 -55.09
C ALA A 16 -10.85 -12.24 -55.46
N LEU A 17 -11.78 -12.64 -54.58
CA LEU A 17 -13.03 -13.36 -54.84
C LEU A 17 -12.97 -14.85 -55.20
N SER A 18 -13.64 -15.67 -54.38
CA SER A 18 -14.64 -16.66 -54.82
C SER A 18 -15.38 -17.24 -53.60
N LEU A 19 -16.67 -16.88 -53.50
CA LEU A 19 -17.67 -17.49 -52.63
C LEU A 19 -18.10 -18.84 -53.25
N LEU A 20 -18.11 -19.94 -52.49
CA LEU A 20 -18.88 -21.13 -52.84
C LEU A 20 -19.61 -21.66 -51.62
N VAL A 21 -20.94 -21.63 -51.72
CA VAL A 21 -21.90 -22.21 -50.78
C VAL A 21 -22.00 -23.70 -51.04
N ALA A 22 -21.86 -24.52 -49.99
CA ALA A 22 -22.30 -25.90 -49.98
C ALA A 22 -22.75 -26.29 -48.57
N LEU A 23 -24.07 -26.40 -48.39
CA LEU A 23 -24.71 -27.10 -47.27
C LEU A 23 -24.68 -28.61 -47.54
N PRO A 24 -24.45 -29.44 -46.51
CA PRO A 24 -25.21 -30.67 -46.42
C PRO A 24 -25.86 -30.89 -45.05
N ALA A 25 -27.14 -31.26 -45.15
CA ALA A 25 -27.95 -32.14 -44.32
C ALA A 25 -27.47 -32.51 -42.90
N ALA A 26 -28.36 -32.23 -41.95
CA ALA A 26 -28.38 -32.81 -40.63
C ALA A 26 -28.41 -34.35 -40.68
N CYS A 27 -27.52 -34.97 -39.91
CA CYS A 27 -27.72 -36.30 -39.34
C CYS A 27 -27.54 -36.13 -37.83
N THR A 28 -28.66 -36.23 -37.12
CA THR A 28 -28.75 -36.33 -35.67
C THR A 28 -28.05 -37.61 -35.19
N GLN A 29 -27.03 -37.46 -34.37
CA GLN A 29 -26.51 -38.53 -33.52
C GLN A 29 -26.66 -38.08 -32.07
N GLU A 30 -27.70 -38.59 -31.42
CA GLU A 30 -27.82 -38.60 -29.96
C GLU A 30 -26.70 -39.49 -29.42
N ASN A 31 -25.62 -38.88 -28.94
CA ASN A 31 -24.70 -39.52 -28.02
C ASN A 31 -25.12 -39.15 -26.60
N SER A 32 -25.86 -40.04 -25.97
CA SER A 32 -26.04 -40.08 -24.52
C SER A 32 -24.69 -40.44 -23.89
N ALA A 33 -23.91 -39.41 -23.55
CA ALA A 33 -22.79 -39.55 -22.63
C ALA A 33 -23.23 -38.96 -21.29
N ASP A 34 -23.43 -39.83 -20.31
CA ASP A 34 -23.42 -39.50 -18.88
C ASP A 34 -22.05 -38.88 -18.56
N GLY A 35 -21.92 -37.59 -18.83
CA GLY A 35 -20.87 -36.74 -18.32
C GLY A 35 -21.36 -36.19 -17.00
N THR A 36 -20.92 -36.79 -15.89
CA THR A 36 -20.85 -36.08 -14.62
C THR A 36 -20.02 -34.83 -14.88
N THR A 37 -20.70 -33.73 -15.19
CA THR A 37 -20.11 -32.41 -15.26
C THR A 37 -19.73 -32.14 -13.82
N ALA A 38 -18.47 -32.38 -13.48
CA ALA A 38 -17.90 -31.91 -12.24
C ALA A 38 -18.19 -30.41 -12.22
N THR A 39 -19.19 -30.03 -11.42
CA THR A 39 -19.47 -28.64 -11.12
C THR A 39 -18.18 -28.12 -10.53
N GLN A 40 -17.41 -27.37 -11.32
CA GLN A 40 -16.28 -26.63 -10.79
C GLN A 40 -16.83 -25.83 -9.62
N PRO A 41 -16.24 -25.93 -8.42
CA PRO A 41 -16.60 -25.01 -7.35
C PRO A 41 -16.31 -23.61 -7.89
N SER A 42 -17.36 -22.90 -8.28
CA SER A 42 -17.25 -21.49 -8.57
C SER A 42 -16.91 -20.84 -7.24
N VAL A 43 -15.62 -20.56 -7.03
CA VAL A 43 -15.17 -19.67 -5.97
C VAL A 43 -15.91 -18.38 -6.22
N GLN A 44 -16.92 -18.10 -5.41
CA GLN A 44 -17.51 -16.77 -5.39
C GLN A 44 -16.37 -15.85 -5.01
N PRO A 45 -15.96 -14.89 -5.87
CA PRO A 45 -14.91 -13.98 -5.49
C PRO A 45 -15.33 -13.38 -4.16
N SER A 46 -14.51 -13.53 -3.12
CA SER A 46 -14.71 -12.77 -1.90
C SER A 46 -14.73 -11.33 -2.36
N THR A 47 -15.89 -10.68 -2.36
CA THR A 47 -16.00 -9.30 -2.83
C THR A 47 -15.34 -8.45 -1.77
N LEU A 48 -14.03 -8.25 -1.89
CA LEU A 48 -13.33 -7.28 -1.06
C LEU A 48 -13.99 -5.93 -1.27
N LEU A 49 -13.86 -5.08 -0.27
CA LEU A 49 -14.38 -3.73 -0.34
C LEU A 49 -13.81 -3.03 -1.58
N THR A 50 -14.66 -2.30 -2.28
CA THR A 50 -14.21 -1.34 -3.28
C THR A 50 -13.32 -0.28 -2.63
N TRP A 51 -12.52 0.43 -3.43
CA TRP A 51 -11.63 1.47 -2.89
C TRP A 51 -12.37 2.54 -2.08
N SER A 52 -13.57 2.95 -2.52
CA SER A 52 -14.40 3.93 -1.80
C SER A 52 -14.85 3.39 -0.44
N GLU A 53 -15.30 2.14 -0.36
CA GLU A 53 -15.68 1.51 0.91
C GLU A 53 -14.46 1.34 1.83
N GLN A 54 -13.28 1.04 1.27
CA GLN A 54 -12.04 0.99 2.06
C GLN A 54 -11.68 2.34 2.66
N ILE A 55 -11.86 3.44 1.92
CA ILE A 55 -11.64 4.80 2.44
C ILE A 55 -12.55 5.06 3.64
N GLU A 56 -13.85 4.77 3.53
CA GLU A 56 -14.81 4.99 4.61
C GLU A 56 -14.44 4.20 5.88
N VAL A 57 -14.09 2.92 5.73
CA VAL A 57 -13.64 2.07 6.85
C VAL A 57 -12.37 2.63 7.49
N ARG A 58 -11.37 2.99 6.68
CA ARG A 58 -10.09 3.52 7.17
C ARG A 58 -10.22 4.90 7.82
N GLU A 59 -11.13 5.75 7.35
CA GLU A 59 -11.46 7.01 8.02
C GLU A 59 -12.10 6.77 9.40
N GLY A 60 -12.95 5.75 9.53
CA GLY A 60 -13.49 5.31 10.83
C GLY A 60 -12.39 4.85 11.79
N TRP A 61 -11.45 4.06 11.29
CA TRP A 61 -10.27 3.63 12.05
C TRP A 61 -9.38 4.80 12.45
N LEU A 62 -9.19 5.78 11.55
CA LEU A 62 -8.39 6.97 11.82
C LEU A 62 -8.95 7.77 13.00
N ALA A 63 -10.27 7.92 13.11
CA ALA A 63 -10.89 8.58 14.25
C ALA A 63 -10.56 7.87 15.57
N THR A 64 -10.64 6.54 15.60
CA THR A 64 -10.28 5.71 16.76
C THR A 64 -8.79 5.83 17.10
N ARG A 65 -7.92 5.85 16.09
CA ARG A 65 -6.47 6.00 16.26
C ARG A 65 -6.09 7.38 16.81
N HIS A 66 -6.74 8.45 16.34
CA HIS A 66 -6.54 9.79 16.92
C HIS A 66 -7.00 9.85 18.39
N ALA A 67 -8.10 9.16 18.74
CA ALA A 67 -8.60 9.13 20.11
C ALA A 67 -7.64 8.44 21.11
N MET A 68 -6.86 7.44 20.67
CA MET A 68 -5.85 6.79 21.52
C MET A 68 -4.51 7.54 21.61
N LEU A 69 -4.27 8.52 20.72
CA LEU A 69 -2.94 9.08 20.50
C LEU A 69 -2.43 9.89 21.70
N LEU A 70 -3.27 10.73 22.31
CA LEU A 70 -2.83 11.59 23.42
C LEU A 70 -2.34 10.80 24.65
N PRO A 71 -3.07 9.78 25.14
CA PRO A 71 -2.52 8.91 26.19
C PRO A 71 -1.19 8.25 25.82
N MET A 72 -0.99 7.89 24.54
CA MET A 72 0.28 7.31 24.07
C MET A 72 1.40 8.35 24.08
N MET A 73 1.16 9.55 23.57
CA MET A 73 2.10 10.67 23.60
C MET A 73 2.58 10.95 25.03
N ARG A 74 1.64 11.04 25.98
CA ARG A 74 1.93 11.22 27.42
C ARG A 74 2.75 10.06 28.01
N ARG A 75 2.44 8.81 27.65
CA ARG A 75 3.22 7.63 28.10
C ARG A 75 4.67 7.68 27.63
N HIS A 76 4.92 8.22 26.44
CA HIS A 76 6.27 8.34 25.87
C HIS A 76 6.95 9.68 26.15
N GLY A 77 6.30 10.59 26.89
CA GLY A 77 6.84 11.92 27.18
C GLY A 77 7.08 12.76 25.93
N ILE A 78 6.16 12.71 24.97
CA ILE A 78 6.20 13.51 23.75
C ILE A 78 5.08 14.54 23.81
N ASP A 79 5.43 15.82 23.84
CA ASP A 79 4.46 16.92 23.95
C ASP A 79 3.97 17.36 22.58
N MET A 80 4.83 17.27 21.56
CA MET A 80 4.49 17.53 20.17
C MET A 80 5.04 16.41 19.28
N TRP A 81 4.21 15.84 18.42
CA TRP A 81 4.64 14.85 17.41
C TRP A 81 4.40 15.40 16.01
N VAL A 82 5.45 15.39 15.18
CA VAL A 82 5.39 15.88 13.80
C VAL A 82 5.67 14.74 12.82
N VAL A 83 4.74 14.51 11.90
CA VAL A 83 4.88 13.63 10.73
C VAL A 83 4.98 14.48 9.47
N VAL A 84 5.94 14.16 8.60
CA VAL A 84 6.24 14.95 7.39
C VAL A 84 6.12 14.04 6.17
N ASN A 85 5.13 14.27 5.31
CA ASN A 85 5.04 13.61 4.01
C ASN A 85 5.64 14.52 2.93
N GLU A 86 6.45 13.97 2.04
CA GLU A 86 7.07 14.73 0.94
C GLU A 86 6.57 14.21 -0.41
N GLU A 87 6.32 15.12 -1.35
CA GLU A 87 6.01 14.74 -2.73
C GLU A 87 7.10 13.80 -3.29
N PHE A 88 6.70 12.64 -3.82
CA PHE A 88 7.58 11.55 -4.29
C PHE A 88 8.41 10.85 -3.20
N HIS A 89 8.18 11.14 -1.92
CA HIS A 89 8.80 10.46 -0.79
C HIS A 89 7.78 10.37 0.35
N ASP A 90 6.75 9.54 0.14
CA ASP A 90 5.71 9.34 1.13
C ASP A 90 6.29 8.79 2.44
N ASP A 91 5.92 9.41 3.55
CA ASP A 91 6.25 8.88 4.87
C ASP A 91 5.33 7.67 5.13
N PRO A 92 5.90 6.50 5.48
CA PRO A 92 5.12 5.29 5.75
C PRO A 92 4.14 5.41 6.94
N LEU A 93 4.21 6.49 7.72
CA LEU A 93 3.26 6.80 8.79
C LEU A 93 2.01 7.53 8.28
N THR A 94 2.10 8.26 7.17
CA THR A 94 1.05 9.15 6.66
C THR A 94 -0.30 8.45 6.56
N GLU A 95 -0.31 7.23 6.01
CA GLU A 95 -1.52 6.44 5.81
C GLU A 95 -2.22 5.97 7.10
N TYR A 96 -1.54 6.09 8.25
CA TYR A 96 -2.04 5.72 9.58
C TYR A 96 -2.38 6.93 10.44
N VAL A 97 -1.93 8.13 10.07
CA VAL A 97 -2.14 9.37 10.85
C VAL A 97 -3.03 10.37 10.14
N ALA A 98 -3.24 10.23 8.83
CA ALA A 98 -4.04 11.13 8.01
C ALA A 98 -5.01 10.35 7.11
N PRO A 99 -6.05 11.00 6.53
CA PRO A 99 -6.99 10.36 5.63
C PRO A 99 -6.32 9.59 4.47
N PRO A 100 -6.87 8.44 4.05
CA PRO A 100 -6.26 7.55 3.05
C PRO A 100 -6.40 8.10 1.63
N ARG A 101 -5.57 9.08 1.30
CA ARG A 101 -5.54 9.78 0.00
C ARG A 101 -4.10 10.08 -0.42
N PRO A 102 -3.87 10.41 -1.70
CA PRO A 102 -2.59 10.94 -2.14
C PRO A 102 -2.29 12.30 -1.48
N TYR A 103 -1.06 12.45 -1.00
CA TYR A 103 -0.48 13.68 -0.50
C TYR A 103 0.65 14.10 -1.43
N THR A 104 0.54 15.29 -2.02
CA THR A 104 1.43 15.75 -3.10
C THR A 104 2.01 17.13 -2.81
N GLY A 105 1.89 17.63 -1.58
CA GLY A 105 2.57 18.85 -1.17
C GLY A 105 4.07 18.59 -1.06
N ARG A 106 4.87 19.64 -1.33
CA ARG A 106 6.33 19.58 -1.14
C ARG A 106 6.70 19.08 0.26
N ARG A 107 5.96 19.53 1.28
CA ARG A 107 5.93 19.00 2.65
C ARG A 107 4.51 19.16 3.19
N ASP A 108 3.78 18.06 3.28
CA ASP A 108 2.52 17.99 3.99
C ASP A 108 2.81 17.58 5.44
N LEU A 109 2.51 18.45 6.40
CA LEU A 109 2.76 18.22 7.81
C LEU A 109 1.50 17.80 8.55
N PHE A 110 1.61 16.80 9.41
CA PHE A 110 0.60 16.44 10.40
C PHE A 110 1.21 16.60 11.78
N VAL A 111 0.70 17.57 12.54
CA VAL A 111 1.22 17.94 13.85
C VAL A 111 0.18 17.62 14.92
N PHE A 112 0.62 16.89 15.94
CA PHE A 112 -0.16 16.52 17.11
C PHE A 112 0.47 17.18 18.33
N VAL A 113 -0.32 17.88 19.14
CA VAL A 113 0.19 18.57 20.34
C VAL A 113 -0.66 18.19 21.55
N ASP A 114 0.00 17.84 22.65
CA ASP A 114 -0.62 17.75 23.96
C ASP A 114 -0.89 19.17 24.48
N ALA A 115 -2.13 19.61 24.38
CA ALA A 115 -2.58 20.93 24.86
C ALA A 115 -3.00 20.90 26.34
N GLY A 116 -2.48 19.95 27.12
CA GLY A 116 -2.81 19.80 28.54
C GLY A 116 -4.28 19.44 28.76
N ASP A 117 -5.00 20.31 29.47
CA ASP A 117 -6.42 20.10 29.79
C ASP A 117 -7.34 20.25 28.56
N GLU A 118 -6.88 20.95 27.52
CA GLU A 118 -7.62 21.09 26.24
C GLU A 118 -7.53 19.83 25.37
N GLY A 119 -6.68 18.87 25.75
CA GLY A 119 -6.56 17.58 25.08
C GLY A 119 -5.64 17.62 23.85
N LEU A 120 -5.98 16.82 22.83
CA LEU A 120 -5.14 16.65 21.64
C LEU A 120 -5.45 17.73 20.61
N LYS A 121 -4.49 18.62 20.36
CA LYS A 121 -4.53 19.48 19.19
C LYS A 121 -4.01 18.74 17.97
N LYS A 122 -4.70 18.87 16.84
CA LYS A 122 -4.36 18.23 15.57
C LYS A 122 -4.36 19.29 14.47
N VAL A 123 -3.22 19.53 13.85
CA VAL A 123 -3.06 20.53 12.78
C VAL A 123 -2.47 19.87 11.55
N ALA A 124 -3.02 20.20 10.39
CA ALA A 124 -2.45 19.81 9.11
C ALA A 124 -2.00 21.07 8.36
N ALA A 125 -0.74 21.11 7.96
CA ALA A 125 -0.22 22.14 7.06
C ALA A 125 0.12 21.47 5.73
N THR A 126 -0.90 21.36 4.87
CA THR A 126 -0.79 20.73 3.56
C THR A 126 -0.66 21.77 2.45
N GLY A 127 -0.03 21.40 1.32
CA GLY A 127 0.07 22.27 0.15
C GLY A 127 -1.26 22.52 -0.54
N TYR A 128 -2.23 21.62 -0.35
CA TYR A 128 -3.58 21.71 -0.91
C TYR A 128 -4.60 21.42 0.18
N TRP A 129 -5.57 22.32 0.32
CA TRP A 129 -6.68 22.13 1.24
C TRP A 129 -7.71 21.17 0.67
N GLU A 130 -8.23 20.27 1.51
CA GLU A 130 -9.42 19.45 1.20
C GLU A 130 -10.28 19.23 2.45
N GLU A 131 -11.59 19.09 2.23
CA GLU A 131 -12.58 18.88 3.28
C GLU A 131 -12.33 17.61 4.11
N THR A 132 -11.86 16.54 3.46
CA THR A 132 -11.50 15.28 4.14
C THR A 132 -10.40 15.47 5.17
N VAL A 133 -9.37 16.28 4.89
CA VAL A 133 -8.32 16.61 5.86
C VAL A 133 -8.89 17.48 6.98
N ALA A 134 -9.69 18.50 6.64
CA ALA A 134 -10.31 19.41 7.60
C ALA A 134 -11.30 18.72 8.57
N ARG A 135 -11.83 17.53 8.22
CA ARG A 135 -12.63 16.70 9.14
C ARG A 135 -11.82 16.14 10.30
N PHE A 136 -10.51 15.94 10.13
CA PHE A 136 -9.65 15.33 11.14
C PHE A 136 -8.68 16.33 11.78
N PHE A 137 -8.38 17.44 11.11
CA PHE A 137 -7.37 18.40 11.52
C PHE A 137 -7.89 19.84 11.43
N GLU A 138 -7.32 20.72 12.24
CA GLU A 138 -7.33 22.13 11.89
C GLU A 138 -6.48 22.33 10.63
N SER A 139 -7.16 22.75 9.55
CA SER A 139 -6.57 22.92 8.23
C SER A 139 -7.33 24.05 7.50
N PRO A 140 -6.80 25.29 7.48
CA PRO A 140 -7.50 26.43 6.89
C PRO A 140 -7.62 26.31 5.36
N VAL A 141 -8.72 26.82 4.79
CA VAL A 141 -9.02 26.79 3.35
C VAL A 141 -7.94 27.46 2.51
N ASP A 142 -7.32 28.51 3.05
CA ASP A 142 -6.14 29.16 2.48
C ASP A 142 -4.89 28.67 3.24
N PRO A 143 -4.14 27.68 2.71
CA PRO A 143 -3.03 27.09 3.44
C PRO A 143 -1.92 28.11 3.65
N ARG A 144 -1.50 28.23 4.91
CA ARG A 144 -0.35 29.06 5.27
C ARG A 144 0.95 28.30 5.02
N PRO A 145 2.09 29.00 4.82
CA PRO A 145 3.38 28.34 4.76
C PRO A 145 3.61 27.44 5.99
N ALA A 146 3.95 26.17 5.75
CA ALA A 146 4.19 25.19 6.80
C ALA A 146 5.18 25.66 7.89
N SER A 147 6.17 26.49 7.52
CA SER A 147 7.12 27.09 8.46
C SER A 147 6.48 28.07 9.43
N GLU A 148 5.47 28.82 8.99
CA GLU A 148 4.73 29.75 9.86
C GLU A 148 3.85 28.99 10.84
N VAL A 149 3.17 27.94 10.36
CA VAL A 149 2.34 27.07 11.20
C VAL A 149 3.18 26.39 12.29
N LEU A 150 4.34 25.83 11.93
CA LEU A 150 5.25 25.21 12.88
C LEU A 150 5.74 26.19 13.96
N ARG A 151 6.15 27.39 13.55
CA ARG A 151 6.58 28.43 14.49
C ARG A 151 5.47 28.83 15.46
N GLU A 152 4.26 29.05 14.95
CA GLU A 152 3.12 29.40 15.79
C GLU A 152 2.77 28.29 16.78
N LEU A 153 2.79 27.03 16.35
CA LEU A 153 2.53 25.89 17.24
C LEU A 153 3.60 25.78 18.32
N TYR A 154 4.88 25.98 17.98
CA TYR A 154 5.97 25.98 18.95
C TYR A 154 5.83 27.14 19.95
N GLU A 155 5.59 28.36 19.49
CA GLU A 155 5.43 29.55 20.35
C GLU A 155 4.18 29.49 21.23
N THR A 156 3.11 28.84 20.78
CA THR A 156 1.84 28.75 21.52
C THR A 156 1.89 27.69 22.62
N TYR A 157 2.48 26.52 22.33
CA TYR A 157 2.43 25.37 23.22
C TYR A 157 3.74 25.11 23.97
N GLU A 158 4.86 25.72 23.55
CA GLU A 158 6.18 25.63 24.18
C GLU A 158 6.60 24.19 24.58
N PRO A 159 6.46 23.17 23.69
CA PRO A 159 6.65 21.76 24.05
C PRO A 159 8.06 21.48 24.57
N ASP A 160 8.19 20.71 25.66
CA ASP A 160 9.51 20.31 26.20
C ASP A 160 10.17 19.23 25.32
N VAL A 161 9.36 18.37 24.70
CA VAL A 161 9.81 17.29 23.81
C VAL A 161 9.03 17.27 22.51
N ILE A 162 9.75 17.42 21.39
CA ILE A 162 9.21 17.32 20.03
C ILE A 162 9.65 15.99 19.42
N GLY A 163 8.73 15.03 19.36
CA GLY A 163 8.95 13.71 18.79
C GLY A 163 8.99 13.74 17.26
N LEU A 164 10.02 13.12 16.69
CA LEU A 164 10.25 13.00 15.25
C LEU A 164 10.48 11.55 14.82
N GLY A 165 10.14 11.21 13.59
CA GLY A 165 10.34 9.88 12.98
C GLY A 165 11.81 9.55 12.70
N MET A 166 12.66 9.50 13.74
CA MET A 166 14.10 9.27 13.66
C MET A 166 14.60 8.30 14.75
N GLY A 167 15.81 7.77 14.60
CA GLY A 167 16.50 6.98 15.64
C GLY A 167 16.02 5.53 15.82
N GLY A 168 15.05 5.07 15.04
CA GLY A 168 14.52 3.70 15.14
C GLY A 168 15.15 2.65 14.22
N SER A 169 14.93 1.38 14.56
CA SER A 169 15.48 0.21 13.84
C SER A 169 14.62 -0.28 12.66
N ARG A 170 13.38 0.21 12.54
CA ARG A 170 12.44 -0.14 11.45
C ARG A 170 12.19 1.07 10.54
N GLY A 171 11.84 0.84 9.28
CA GLY A 171 11.59 1.92 8.29
C GLY A 171 10.65 3.00 8.82
N MET A 172 9.50 2.60 9.37
CA MET A 172 8.49 3.50 9.93
C MET A 172 8.98 4.35 11.11
N THR A 173 10.04 3.91 11.82
CA THR A 173 10.57 4.59 13.01
C THR A 173 11.79 5.47 12.70
N ARG A 174 12.17 5.57 11.42
CA ARG A 174 13.29 6.39 10.93
C ARG A 174 13.00 6.96 9.54
N SER A 175 11.75 7.36 9.32
CA SER A 175 11.24 7.84 8.02
C SER A 175 11.61 9.29 7.73
N LEU A 176 11.86 10.12 8.75
CA LEU A 176 12.15 11.54 8.55
C LEU A 176 13.44 11.74 7.76
N THR A 177 13.35 12.47 6.65
CA THR A 177 14.53 12.82 5.84
C THR A 177 15.39 13.89 6.53
N HIS A 178 16.67 13.95 6.16
CA HIS A 178 17.57 14.98 6.68
C HIS A 178 17.11 16.40 6.29
N ASP A 179 16.59 16.58 5.07
CA ASP A 179 16.13 17.89 4.60
C ASP A 179 14.83 18.33 5.32
N SER A 180 13.95 17.38 5.64
CA SER A 180 12.77 17.67 6.47
C SER A 180 13.17 18.00 7.91
N TYR A 181 14.11 17.28 8.52
CA TYR A 181 14.67 17.65 9.84
C TYR A 181 15.18 19.09 9.83
N ARG A 182 16.00 19.45 8.83
CA ARG A 182 16.54 20.82 8.71
C ARG A 182 15.45 21.87 8.55
N PHE A 183 14.44 21.58 7.73
CA PHE A 183 13.30 22.47 7.57
C PHE A 183 12.55 22.69 8.89
N LEU A 184 12.33 21.65 9.69
CA LEU A 184 11.70 21.77 11.01
C LEU A 184 12.54 22.64 11.97
N ALA A 185 13.86 22.41 12.02
CA ALA A 185 14.78 23.20 12.84
C ALA A 185 14.82 24.67 12.42
N GLU A 186 14.89 24.96 11.11
CA GLU A 186 14.90 26.32 10.58
C GLU A 186 13.55 27.04 10.83
N ALA A 187 12.43 26.31 10.77
CA ALA A 187 11.09 26.87 10.98
C ALA A 187 10.80 27.20 12.45
N MET A 188 11.14 26.31 13.38
CA MET A 188 10.83 26.47 14.81
C MET A 188 11.96 27.15 15.60
N GLY A 189 13.19 27.15 15.08
CA GLY A 189 14.35 27.79 15.69
C GLY A 189 15.24 26.85 16.53
N PRO A 190 16.42 27.34 16.96
CA PRO A 190 17.46 26.52 17.60
C PRO A 190 17.05 25.98 18.98
N GLU A 191 16.17 26.68 19.69
CA GLU A 191 15.65 26.18 20.96
C GLU A 191 14.77 24.95 20.74
N ALA A 192 13.84 25.01 19.79
CA ALA A 192 13.02 23.86 19.39
C ALA A 192 13.88 22.69 18.92
N GLU A 193 14.91 22.96 18.10
CA GLU A 193 15.85 21.93 17.63
C GLU A 193 16.51 21.18 18.80
N SER A 194 16.87 21.87 19.87
CA SER A 194 17.44 21.24 21.07
C SER A 194 16.47 20.32 21.83
N ARG A 195 15.16 20.46 21.56
CA ARG A 195 14.07 19.66 22.13
C ARG A 195 13.61 18.51 21.22
N PHE A 196 14.23 18.35 20.04
CA PHE A 196 13.91 17.26 19.13
C PHE A 196 14.35 15.91 19.70
N ALA A 197 13.42 14.94 19.71
CA ALA A 197 13.64 13.60 20.23
C ALA A 197 13.11 12.51 19.28
N SER A 198 13.59 11.29 19.47
CA SER A 198 13.09 10.14 18.72
C SER A 198 11.66 9.78 19.16
N ALA A 199 10.72 9.77 18.22
CA ALA A 199 9.38 9.23 18.43
C ALA A 199 9.29 7.71 18.20
N ALA A 200 10.42 7.00 18.03
CA ALA A 200 10.41 5.59 17.68
C ALA A 200 9.58 4.70 18.64
N PRO A 201 9.65 4.86 19.97
CA PRO A 201 8.81 4.10 20.90
C PRO A 201 7.31 4.38 20.73
N LEU A 202 6.93 5.65 20.55
CA LEU A 202 5.54 6.07 20.28
C LEU A 202 5.02 5.47 18.97
N ILE A 203 5.81 5.58 17.90
CA ILE A 203 5.47 5.02 16.58
C ILE A 203 5.25 3.50 16.67
N VAL A 204 6.10 2.79 17.41
CA VAL A 204 5.94 1.34 17.61
C VAL A 204 4.62 1.03 18.32
N GLU A 205 4.29 1.74 19.40
CA GLU A 205 3.02 1.52 20.10
C GLU A 205 1.82 1.83 19.21
N TYR A 206 1.84 2.98 18.53
CA TYR A 206 0.75 3.44 17.67
C TYR A 206 0.44 2.44 16.54
N LEU A 207 1.48 1.92 15.86
CA LEU A 207 1.32 0.97 14.77
C LEU A 207 1.04 -0.46 15.24
N ALA A 208 1.58 -0.87 16.40
CA ALA A 208 1.38 -2.22 16.93
C ALA A 208 0.00 -2.40 17.59
N THR A 209 -0.66 -1.31 17.99
CA THR A 209 -1.98 -1.37 18.60
C THR A 209 -3.04 -1.67 17.54
N ARG A 210 -3.66 -2.85 17.65
CA ARG A 210 -4.82 -3.26 16.86
C ARG A 210 -6.09 -2.71 17.47
N ILE A 211 -6.95 -2.13 16.64
CA ILE A 211 -8.30 -1.74 17.02
C ILE A 211 -9.27 -2.90 16.74
N PRO A 212 -10.34 -3.08 17.53
CA PRO A 212 -11.29 -4.18 17.33
C PRO A 212 -11.87 -4.26 15.91
N ASP A 213 -12.14 -3.11 15.31
CA ASP A 213 -12.76 -3.00 13.98
C ASP A 213 -11.83 -3.44 12.84
N GLU A 214 -10.53 -3.68 13.09
CA GLU A 214 -9.60 -4.24 12.10
C GLU A 214 -9.76 -5.76 11.94
N PHE A 215 -10.29 -6.48 12.96
CA PHE A 215 -10.21 -7.94 13.00
C PHE A 215 -11.06 -8.63 11.93
N GLU A 216 -12.29 -8.18 11.67
CA GLU A 216 -13.14 -8.78 10.63
C GLU A 216 -12.46 -8.70 9.25
N HIS A 217 -11.86 -7.54 8.93
CA HIS A 217 -11.14 -7.36 7.68
C HIS A 217 -9.87 -8.20 7.61
N TYR A 218 -9.16 -8.33 8.75
CA TYR A 218 -7.99 -9.21 8.85
C TYR A 218 -8.36 -10.69 8.61
N GLU A 219 -9.42 -11.19 9.25
CA GLU A 219 -9.92 -12.55 9.05
C GLU A 219 -10.31 -12.80 7.58
N ARG A 220 -10.94 -11.83 6.93
CA ARG A 220 -11.26 -11.91 5.50
C ARG A 220 -10.02 -11.98 4.60
N LEU A 221 -8.96 -11.23 4.93
CA LEU A 221 -7.69 -11.30 4.20
C LEU A 221 -6.95 -12.62 4.45
N VAL A 222 -7.06 -13.21 5.65
CA VAL A 222 -6.54 -14.55 5.96
C VAL A 222 -7.27 -15.60 5.12
N ALA A 223 -8.61 -15.57 5.09
CA ALA A 223 -9.40 -16.49 4.29
C ALA A 223 -9.07 -16.39 2.79
N LEU A 224 -8.93 -15.17 2.26
CA LEU A 224 -8.51 -14.96 0.87
C LEU A 224 -7.11 -15.54 0.61
N THR A 225 -6.17 -15.35 1.54
CA THR A 225 -4.82 -15.91 1.44
C THR A 225 -4.88 -17.44 1.40
N GLU A 226 -5.69 -18.06 2.24
CA GLU A 226 -5.89 -19.51 2.24
C GLU A 226 -6.49 -20.01 0.92
N ASP A 227 -7.48 -19.30 0.37
CA ASP A 227 -8.12 -19.65 -0.90
C ASP A 227 -7.13 -19.57 -2.06
N ILE A 228 -6.36 -18.48 -2.18
CA ILE A 228 -5.33 -18.32 -3.21
C ILE A 228 -4.29 -19.44 -3.10
N ILE A 229 -3.80 -19.73 -1.90
CA ILE A 229 -2.78 -20.77 -1.67
C ILE A 229 -3.34 -22.17 -1.99
N ARG A 230 -4.59 -22.45 -1.60
CA ARG A 230 -5.25 -23.72 -1.89
C ARG A 230 -5.31 -23.97 -3.39
N THR A 231 -5.71 -22.98 -4.17
CA THR A 231 -5.78 -23.10 -5.63
C THR A 231 -4.38 -23.20 -6.25
N ALA A 232 -3.45 -22.36 -5.81
CA ALA A 232 -2.06 -22.36 -6.29
C ALA A 232 -1.34 -23.71 -6.10
N LEU A 233 -1.70 -24.46 -5.06
CA LEU A 233 -1.14 -25.78 -4.73
C LEU A 233 -2.01 -26.97 -5.18
N SER A 234 -3.06 -26.70 -5.96
CA SER A 234 -3.96 -27.74 -6.47
C SER A 234 -3.61 -28.17 -7.90
N ASN A 235 -4.25 -29.23 -8.37
CA ASN A 235 -4.16 -29.67 -9.77
C ASN A 235 -4.84 -28.70 -10.76
N GLU A 236 -5.49 -27.63 -10.29
CA GLU A 236 -5.97 -26.55 -11.17
C GLU A 236 -4.82 -25.71 -11.71
N VAL A 237 -3.72 -25.61 -10.96
CA VAL A 237 -2.52 -24.83 -11.31
C VAL A 237 -1.30 -25.73 -11.55
N ILE A 238 -1.19 -26.83 -10.82
CA ILE A 238 -0.05 -27.74 -10.87
C ILE A 238 -0.38 -28.95 -11.74
N GLU A 239 0.32 -29.07 -12.86
CA GLU A 239 0.44 -30.30 -13.63
C GLU A 239 1.79 -30.96 -13.31
N PRO A 240 1.81 -32.21 -12.78
CA PRO A 240 3.05 -32.91 -12.47
C PRO A 240 4.00 -32.99 -13.67
N ASP A 241 5.30 -32.80 -13.39
CA ASP A 241 6.38 -32.81 -14.37
C ASP A 241 6.30 -31.71 -15.47
N VAL A 242 5.32 -30.80 -15.39
CA VAL A 242 5.13 -29.67 -16.30
C VAL A 242 5.26 -28.33 -15.58
N THR A 243 4.46 -28.09 -14.54
CA THR A 243 4.39 -26.79 -13.85
C THR A 243 5.67 -26.51 -13.05
N THR A 244 6.24 -25.32 -13.22
CA THR A 244 7.43 -24.86 -12.47
C THR A 244 7.05 -24.05 -11.23
N VAL A 245 7.99 -23.85 -10.31
CA VAL A 245 7.83 -22.91 -9.19
C VAL A 245 7.55 -21.48 -9.68
N GLY A 246 8.18 -21.08 -10.79
CA GLY A 246 7.94 -19.79 -11.43
C GLY A 246 6.51 -19.62 -11.92
N ASP A 247 5.91 -20.68 -12.47
CA ASP A 247 4.51 -20.69 -12.90
C ASP A 247 3.56 -20.49 -11.73
N VAL A 248 3.75 -21.23 -10.64
CA VAL A 248 2.93 -21.09 -9.43
C VAL A 248 3.09 -19.69 -8.82
N ARG A 249 4.31 -19.14 -8.80
CA ARG A 249 4.54 -17.77 -8.33
C ARG A 249 3.80 -16.74 -9.19
N ARG A 250 3.86 -16.87 -10.53
CA ARG A 250 3.13 -15.99 -11.45
C ARG A 250 1.62 -16.09 -11.25
N PHE A 251 1.09 -17.30 -11.11
CA PHE A 251 -0.31 -17.51 -10.76
C PHE A 251 -0.70 -16.74 -9.49
N MET A 252 0.09 -16.82 -8.42
CA MET A 252 -0.20 -16.09 -7.18
C MET A 252 -0.20 -14.57 -7.39
N TYR A 253 0.74 -14.01 -8.18
CA TYR A 253 0.72 -12.58 -8.51
C TYR A 253 -0.53 -12.17 -9.27
N ASP A 254 -0.92 -12.95 -10.29
CA ASP A 254 -2.12 -12.67 -11.08
C ASP A 254 -3.40 -12.80 -10.22
N ALA A 255 -3.43 -13.76 -9.29
CA ALA A 255 -4.52 -13.93 -8.34
C ALA A 255 -4.63 -12.73 -7.39
N LEU A 256 -3.52 -12.29 -6.78
CA LEU A 256 -3.49 -11.09 -5.94
C LEU A 256 -4.02 -9.86 -6.71
N TRP A 257 -3.56 -9.67 -7.95
CA TRP A 257 -4.01 -8.58 -8.82
C TRP A 257 -5.52 -8.66 -9.12
N GLN A 258 -6.05 -9.85 -9.43
CA GLN A 258 -7.49 -10.06 -9.67
C GLN A 258 -8.35 -9.72 -8.46
N HIS A 259 -7.81 -9.88 -7.25
CA HIS A 259 -8.47 -9.51 -6.00
C HIS A 259 -8.20 -8.05 -5.59
N GLY A 260 -7.35 -7.30 -6.31
CA GLY A 260 -7.02 -5.91 -5.98
C GLY A 260 -6.22 -5.77 -4.69
N VAL A 261 -5.38 -6.76 -4.38
CA VAL A 261 -4.49 -6.76 -3.21
C VAL A 261 -3.04 -6.91 -3.63
N GLU A 262 -2.13 -6.51 -2.74
CA GLU A 262 -0.68 -6.65 -2.93
C GLU A 262 -0.08 -7.60 -1.88
N THR A 263 1.22 -7.86 -1.98
CA THR A 263 1.94 -8.72 -1.02
C THR A 263 3.11 -7.99 -0.38
N TRP A 264 3.41 -8.34 0.88
CA TRP A 264 4.56 -7.80 1.60
C TRP A 264 5.89 -8.40 1.09
N PHE A 265 5.94 -9.72 0.89
CA PHE A 265 7.08 -10.41 0.28
C PHE A 265 6.63 -11.10 -1.01
N GLN A 266 7.55 -11.23 -1.97
CA GLN A 266 7.30 -12.09 -3.12
C GLN A 266 6.95 -13.51 -2.65
N PRO A 267 5.98 -14.21 -3.30
CA PRO A 267 5.66 -15.58 -2.94
C PRO A 267 6.90 -16.48 -3.09
N ASP A 268 7.37 -17.02 -1.95
CA ASP A 268 8.50 -17.95 -1.91
C ASP A 268 7.97 -19.39 -1.83
N LEU A 269 8.33 -20.20 -2.82
CA LEU A 269 7.95 -21.61 -2.90
C LEU A 269 9.20 -22.45 -3.08
N ARG A 270 9.21 -23.62 -2.43
CA ARG A 270 10.33 -24.57 -2.50
C ARG A 270 9.85 -25.96 -2.84
N VAL A 271 10.51 -26.58 -3.83
CA VAL A 271 10.34 -28.00 -4.11
C VAL A 271 11.24 -28.78 -3.16
N GLN A 272 10.63 -29.63 -2.34
CA GLN A 272 11.34 -30.57 -1.48
C GLN A 272 11.06 -31.99 -1.98
N ARG A 273 12.11 -32.76 -2.26
CA ARG A 273 12.00 -34.18 -2.63
C ARG A 273 13.01 -34.99 -1.82
N GLN A 274 12.67 -36.24 -1.56
CA GLN A 274 13.60 -37.18 -0.94
C GLN A 274 14.88 -37.28 -1.78
N GLY A 275 16.04 -37.07 -1.16
CA GLY A 275 17.35 -37.12 -1.82
C GLY A 275 17.81 -35.80 -2.45
N MET A 276 17.02 -34.72 -2.40
CA MET A 276 17.49 -33.37 -2.74
C MET A 276 18.25 -32.74 -1.57
N GLU A 277 19.26 -31.94 -1.88
CA GLU A 277 19.98 -31.13 -0.89
C GLU A 277 19.05 -30.05 -0.31
N GLU A 278 19.15 -29.79 1.00
CA GLU A 278 18.39 -28.72 1.64
C GLU A 278 18.85 -27.35 1.13
N VAL A 279 17.99 -26.67 0.36
CA VAL A 279 18.23 -25.28 0.00
C VAL A 279 17.73 -24.38 1.12
N GLY A 280 18.67 -23.84 1.91
CA GLY A 280 18.37 -22.98 3.07
C GLY A 280 17.52 -21.75 2.75
N SER A 281 16.94 -21.15 3.79
CA SER A 281 15.90 -20.10 3.74
C SER A 281 16.31 -18.75 3.12
N ARG A 282 17.56 -18.59 2.63
CA ARG A 282 18.10 -17.33 2.11
C ARG A 282 18.28 -17.28 0.59
N GLY A 283 17.95 -18.36 -0.13
CA GLY A 283 17.96 -18.37 -1.60
C GLY A 283 16.53 -18.42 -2.12
N PHE A 284 16.08 -17.39 -2.86
CA PHE A 284 14.90 -17.54 -3.71
C PHE A 284 15.27 -18.54 -4.80
N LEU A 285 14.57 -19.66 -4.87
CA LEU A 285 14.88 -20.70 -5.87
C LEU A 285 14.76 -20.12 -7.28
N ALA A 286 15.66 -20.60 -8.15
CA ALA A 286 15.72 -20.27 -9.56
C ALA A 286 14.32 -20.39 -10.19
N VAL A 287 13.91 -19.31 -10.86
CA VAL A 287 12.69 -19.23 -11.67
C VAL A 287 12.81 -20.19 -12.85
#